data_AF-A0A2E9K5B5-F1
#
_entry.id   AF-A0A2E9K5B5-F1
#
_cell.length_a   1.000
_cell.length_b   1.000
_cell.length_c   1.000
_cell.angle_alpha   90.00
_cell.angle_beta   90.00
_cell.angle_gamma   90.00
#
_symmetry.space_group_name_H-M   'P 1'
#
loop_
_entity.id
_entity.type
_entity.pdbx_description
1 polymer ?
#
loop_
_entity_poly.entity_id
_entity_poly.type
_entity_poly.pdbx_seq_one_letter_code
_entity_poly.pdbx_strand_id
1 'polypeptide(L)' 'MTDEKLAVIAKWVHDARKPLNRISMQAELVKMALNGDIPVEKAQEALDKIIVSTKDCSYALTEMMDELASGTAE' A
#
# COMPACT_ATOMS: atom_id res chain seq x y z
N MET A 1 7.11 20.16 -17.48
CA MET A 1 6.00 19.34 -16.97
C MET A 1 4.90 20.31 -16.56
N THR A 2 3.71 20.18 -17.13
CA THR A 2 2.53 20.93 -16.69
C THR A 2 2.14 20.51 -15.27
N ASP A 3 1.64 21.44 -14.45
CA ASP A 3 1.21 21.19 -13.08
C ASP A 3 0.22 20.02 -12.94
N GLU A 4 -0.58 19.77 -13.98
CA GLU A 4 -1.54 18.66 -14.07
C GLU A 4 -0.86 17.28 -14.07
N LYS A 5 0.25 17.10 -14.81
CA LYS A 5 1.00 15.83 -14.80
C LYS A 5 1.64 15.56 -13.44
N LEU A 6 2.06 16.61 -12.75
CA LEU A 6 2.60 16.53 -11.40
C LEU A 6 1.52 16.10 -10.39
N ALA A 7 0.29 16.61 -10.54
CA ALA A 7 -0.84 16.22 -9.71
C ALA A 7 -1.22 14.74 -9.89
N VAL A 8 -1.22 14.24 -11.13
CA VAL A 8 -1.48 12.82 -11.44
C VAL A 8 -0.42 11.91 -10.82
N ILE A 9 0.86 12.24 -10.98
CA ILE A 9 1.96 11.50 -10.35
C ILE A 9 1.84 11.52 -8.82
N ALA A 10 1.49 12.67 -8.24
CA ALA A 10 1.29 12.79 -6.79
C ALA A 10 0.17 11.89 -6.28
N LYS A 11 -0.94 11.77 -7.03
CA LYS A 11 -2.03 10.83 -6.74
C LYS A 11 -1.53 9.39 -6.76
N TRP A 12 -0.85 8.97 -7.84
CA TRP A 12 -0.32 7.61 -7.95
C TRP A 12 0.65 7.23 -6.83
N VAL A 13 1.56 8.15 -6.47
CA VAL A 13 2.49 7.96 -5.36
C VAL A 13 1.74 7.84 -4.03
N HIS A 14 0.72 8.67 -3.80
CA HIS A 14 -0.12 8.60 -2.60
C HIS A 14 -0.83 7.25 -2.50
N ASP A 15 -1.41 6.78 -3.60
CA ASP A 15 -2.20 5.56 -3.64
C ASP A 15 -1.33 4.32 -3.44
N ALA A 16 -0.10 4.29 -3.97
CA ALA A 16 0.89 3.25 -3.67
C ALA A 16 1.44 3.32 -2.23
N ARG A 17 1.56 4.52 -1.66
CA ARG A 17 2.09 4.71 -0.29
C ARG A 17 1.15 4.20 0.78
N LYS A 18 -0.16 4.29 0.57
CA LYS A 18 -1.19 3.87 1.53
C LYS A 18 -1.07 2.38 1.93
N PRO A 19 -1.05 1.40 1.00
CA PRO A 19 -0.86 0.00 1.34
C PRO A 19 0.54 -0.28 1.91
N LEU A 20 1.60 0.40 1.44
CA LEU A 20 2.94 0.25 2.00
C LEU A 20 3.01 0.65 3.48
N ASN A 21 2.41 1.78 3.86
CA ASN A 21 2.34 2.19 5.26
C ASN A 21 1.56 1.18 6.11
N ARG A 22 0.48 0.62 5.57
CA ARG A 22 -0.30 -0.42 6.23
C ARG A 22 0.53 -1.68 6.44
N ILE A 23 1.30 -2.13 5.45
CA ILE A 23 2.22 -3.27 5.58
C ILE A 23 3.21 -3.02 6.71
N SER A 24 3.87 -1.87 6.73
CA SER A 24 4.85 -1.53 7.77
C SER A 24 4.24 -1.56 9.18
N MET A 25 3.07 -0.93 9.35
CA MET A 25 2.37 -0.92 10.64
C MET A 25 1.94 -2.32 11.09
N GLN A 26 1.41 -3.14 10.17
CA GLN A 26 1.00 -4.51 10.51
C GLN A 26 2.22 -5.39 10.82
N ALA A 27 3.36 -5.18 10.15
CA ALA A 27 4.58 -5.92 10.45
C ALA A 27 5.11 -5.60 11.86
N GLU A 28 5.02 -4.35 12.31
CA GLU A 28 5.33 -3.99 13.70
C GLU A 28 4.36 -4.66 14.69
N LEU A 29 3.06 -4.73 14.38
CA LEU A 29 2.10 -5.47 15.21
C LEU A 29 2.42 -6.96 15.32
N VAL A 30 2.89 -7.58 14.23
CA VAL A 30 3.36 -8.98 14.27
C VAL A 30 4.54 -9.12 15.23
N LYS A 31 5.53 -8.22 15.19
CA LYS A 31 6.66 -8.24 16.13
C LYS A 31 6.20 -8.11 17.58
N MET A 32 5.31 -7.16 17.86
CA MET A 32 4.74 -6.96 19.20
C MET A 32 4.02 -8.22 19.70
N ALA A 33 3.25 -8.87 18.84
CA ALA A 33 2.54 -10.11 19.19
C ALA A 33 3.50 -11.27 19.48
N LEU A 34 4.57 -11.41 18.68
CA LEU A 34 5.60 -12.44 18.89
C LEU A 34 6.44 -12.21 20.14
N ASN A 35 6.63 -10.95 20.55
CA ASN A 35 7.31 -10.57 21.79
C ASN A 35 6.41 -10.74 23.04
N GLY A 36 5.10 -10.98 22.86
CA GLY A 36 4.14 -11.07 23.96
C GLY A 36 3.60 -9.72 24.44
N ASP A 37 3.86 -8.63 23.72
CA ASP A 37 3.36 -7.28 24.05
C ASP A 37 1.84 -7.16 23.80
N ILE A 38 1.32 -7.97 22.87
CA ILE A 38 -0.12 -8.09 22.53
C ILE A 38 -0.49 -9.57 22.29
N PRO A 39 -1.80 -9.93 22.27
CA PRO A 39 -2.23 -11.30 22.04
C PRO A 39 -1.73 -11.88 20.71
N VAL A 40 -1.29 -13.15 20.70
CA VAL A 40 -0.67 -13.80 19.53
C VAL A 40 -1.64 -13.88 18.34
N GLU A 41 -2.95 -13.93 18.59
CA GLU A 41 -3.99 -13.92 17.57
C GLU A 41 -3.95 -12.64 16.72
N LYS A 42 -3.47 -11.54 17.30
CA LYS A 42 -3.26 -10.27 16.57
C LYS A 42 -2.16 -10.37 15.53
N ALA A 43 -1.21 -11.30 15.67
CA ALA A 43 -0.22 -11.57 14.63
C ALA A 43 -0.92 -12.11 13.37
N GLN A 44 -1.86 -13.03 13.54
CA GLN A 44 -2.58 -13.64 12.42
C GLN A 44 -3.46 -12.61 11.70
N GLU A 45 -4.23 -11.82 12.45
CA GLU A 45 -5.00 -10.71 11.87
C GLU A 45 -4.11 -9.70 11.13
N ALA A 46 -2.92 -9.41 11.66
CA ALA A 46 -1.98 -8.49 11.05
C ALA A 46 -1.38 -9.05 9.75
N LEU A 47 -1.04 -10.35 9.73
CA LEU A 47 -0.59 -11.05 8.53
C LEU A 47 -1.64 -11.06 7.43
N ASP A 48 -2.91 -11.32 7.76
CA ASP A 48 -4.01 -11.25 6.79
C ASP A 48 -4.13 -9.84 6.19
N LYS A 49 -3.98 -8.80 7.02
CA LYS A 49 -3.98 -7.41 6.55
C LYS A 49 -2.76 -7.08 5.70
N ILE A 50 -1.59 -7.67 5.96
CA ILE A 50 -0.41 -7.54 5.08
C ILE A 50 -0.71 -8.13 3.71
N ILE A 51 -1.28 -9.35 3.65
CA ILE A 51 -1.63 -10.02 2.39
C ILE A 51 -2.64 -9.21 1.58
N VAL A 52 -3.64 -8.62 2.24
CA VAL A 52 -4.58 -7.71 1.55
C VAL A 52 -3.85 -6.47 1.05
N SER A 53 -2.99 -5.87 1.87
CA SER A 53 -2.28 -4.64 1.51
C SER A 53 -1.27 -4.86 0.36
N THR A 54 -0.65 -6.03 0.26
CA THR A 54 0.24 -6.34 -0.87
C THR A 54 -0.54 -6.47 -2.18
N LYS A 55 -1.75 -7.04 -2.14
CA LYS A 55 -2.67 -7.05 -3.29
C LYS A 55 -3.09 -5.63 -3.66
N ASP A 56 -3.50 -4.82 -2.69
CA ASP A 56 -3.87 -3.42 -2.90
C ASP A 56 -2.72 -2.62 -3.53
N CYS A 57 -1.47 -2.86 -3.09
CA CYS A 57 -0.28 -2.26 -3.68
C CYS A 57 -0.10 -2.68 -5.15
N SER A 58 -0.26 -3.98 -5.44
CA SER A 58 -0.20 -4.48 -6.82
C SER A 58 -1.26 -3.83 -7.70
N TYR A 59 -2.50 -3.69 -7.22
CA TYR A 59 -3.59 -3.05 -7.96
C TYR A 59 -3.27 -1.57 -8.25
N ALA A 60 -2.82 -0.81 -7.25
CA ALA A 60 -2.47 0.60 -7.43
C ALA A 60 -1.34 0.79 -8.46
N LEU A 61 -0.34 -0.12 -8.48
CA LEU A 61 0.73 -0.10 -9.47
C LEU A 61 0.25 -0.48 -10.88
N THR A 62 -0.65 -1.45 -11.00
CA THR A 62 -1.27 -1.81 -12.28
C THR A 62 -2.12 -0.66 -12.83
N GLU A 63 -2.96 -0.04 -12.00
CA GLU A 63 -3.79 1.11 -12.39
C GLU A 63 -2.91 2.28 -12.86
N MET A 64 -1.81 2.58 -12.13
CA MET A 64 -0.83 3.57 -12.54
C MET A 64 -0.23 3.28 -13.93
N MET A 65 0.14 2.02 -14.20
CA MET A 65 0.70 1.61 -15.50
C MET A 65 -0.34 1.68 -16.63
N ASP A 66 -1.58 1.30 -16.34
CA ASP A 66 -2.69 1.36 -17.31
C ASP A 66 -3.05 2.80 -17.65
N GLU A 67 -3.15 3.70 -16.66
CA GLU A 67 -3.40 5.13 -16.86
C GLU A 67 -2.26 5.80 -17.65
N LEU A 68 -1.01 5.38 -17.42
CA LEU A 68 0.14 5.85 -18.18
C LEU A 68 0.13 5.35 -19.62
N ALA A 69 -0.23 4.09 -19.85
CA ALA A 69 -0.26 3.47 -21.18
C ALA A 69 -1.43 3.97 -22.04
N SER A 70 -2.56 4.34 -21.42
CA SER A 70 -3.79 4.77 -22.11
C SER A 70 -3.81 6.25 -22.50
N GLY A 71 -2.77 7.03 -22.16
CA GLY A 71 -2.68 8.45 -22.53
C GLY A 71 -3.63 9.37 -21.76
N THR A 72 -4.36 8.86 -20.76
CA THR A 72 -5.16 9.68 -19.82
C THR A 72 -4.31 10.59 -18.92
N ALA A 73 -2.98 10.48 -19.00
CA ALA A 73 -2.00 11.37 -18.39
C ALA A 73 -1.48 12.48 -19.34
N GLU A 74 -2.23 12.80 -20.40
CA GLU A 74 -1.98 13.96 -21.28
C GLU A 74 -2.70 15.23 -20.81
#